data_AF-A0A238GX64-F1
#
_entry.id   AF-A0A238GX64-F1
#
_cell.length_a   1.000
_cell.length_b   1.000
_cell.length_c   1.000
_cell.angle_alpha   90.00
_cell.angle_beta   90.00
_cell.angle_gamma   90.00
#
_symmetry.space_group_name_H-M   'P 1'
#
loop_
_entity.id
_entity.type
_entity.pdbx_description
1 polymer ?
#
loop_
_entity_poly.entity_id
_entity_poly.type
_entity_poly.pdbx_seq_one_letter_code
_entity_poly.pdbx_strand_id
1 'polypeptide(L)'
;MPNLENLDWKNLGFSYIKTDFRFIAAYKNGSWSQGELVSENALQLSEGSPVLHYGQACFEGLKAYRSQKGKALLFRPLENAKRLQTSCERLLMPKVSEELFLKACAEVIKANQKWLAPYKSGASLYLRPFVIGVGDNLGVKPASEYLFIVFCAPVGAYFKGGIEKGGARFITTAFDRAAPKGTGGVKVGGNYAASLLAHKIATEQGYDDCIYLDPTTHTKIEEVGAANFFGITHDSAFITPHSPSILPSITRKSLMVLAKECLKLKVEEREILIDELGAFKEAGACGTAAIITPIKEIAHNDKSYSFEAPGNITKQLYDLLLSIQQGEQEAPKDWIFEVG
;
A
#
# COMPACT_ATOMS: atom_id res chain seq x y z
N MET A 1 26.17 -7.70 -2.30
CA MET A 1 24.79 -7.95 -1.78
C MET A 1 24.92 -8.20 -0.29
N PRO A 2 23.98 -7.75 0.56
CA PRO A 2 24.06 -8.03 1.99
C PRO A 2 24.11 -9.56 2.21
N ASN A 3 25.01 -10.02 3.08
CA ASN A 3 24.99 -11.41 3.54
C ASN A 3 23.73 -11.59 4.39
N LEU A 4 22.85 -12.52 4.00
CA LEU A 4 21.58 -12.81 4.68
C LEU A 4 21.79 -13.09 6.18
N GLU A 5 22.91 -13.73 6.54
CA GLU A 5 23.27 -14.07 7.92
C GLU A 5 23.52 -12.85 8.80
N ASN A 6 23.85 -11.70 8.20
CA ASN A 6 24.14 -10.45 8.91
C ASN A 6 23.03 -9.40 8.73
N LEU A 7 21.85 -9.78 8.22
CA LEU A 7 20.77 -8.84 8.03
C LEU A 7 20.16 -8.45 9.38
N ASP A 8 20.26 -7.17 9.74
CA ASP A 8 19.64 -6.63 10.95
C ASP A 8 18.13 -6.48 10.75
N TRP A 9 17.40 -7.58 10.97
CA TRP A 9 15.94 -7.64 10.81
C TRP A 9 15.19 -6.59 11.62
N LYS A 10 15.73 -6.21 12.78
CA LYS A 10 15.08 -5.25 13.69
C LYS A 10 15.13 -3.83 13.14
N ASN A 11 16.20 -3.48 12.44
CA ASN A 11 16.44 -2.13 11.91
C ASN A 11 16.29 -2.05 10.38
N LEU A 12 15.68 -3.05 9.74
CA LEU A 12 15.34 -2.97 8.32
C LEU A 12 14.43 -1.78 8.03
N GLY A 13 14.78 -1.03 6.99
CA GLY A 13 13.89 -0.03 6.41
C GLY A 13 12.95 -0.62 5.36
N PHE A 14 12.37 0.25 4.55
CA PHE A 14 11.57 -0.10 3.37
C PHE A 14 12.37 0.20 2.09
N SER A 15 13.38 -0.63 1.80
CA SER A 15 14.33 -0.42 0.70
C SER A 15 14.44 -1.64 -0.20
N TYR A 16 14.80 -1.43 -1.47
CA TYR A 16 15.00 -2.54 -2.40
C TYR A 16 16.25 -3.35 -2.03
N ILE A 17 16.07 -4.64 -1.82
CA ILE A 17 17.13 -5.64 -1.71
C ILE A 17 16.81 -6.72 -2.73
N LYS A 18 17.74 -6.97 -3.67
CA LYS A 18 17.57 -8.04 -4.67
C LYS A 18 17.49 -9.39 -3.95
N THR A 19 16.35 -10.06 -4.08
CA THR A 19 16.16 -11.46 -3.69
C THR A 19 16.49 -12.40 -4.84
N ASP A 20 16.38 -13.71 -4.62
CA ASP A 20 16.91 -14.73 -5.54
C ASP A 20 16.08 -14.86 -6.81
N PHE A 21 14.75 -14.83 -6.67
CA PHE A 21 13.82 -15.08 -7.77
C PHE A 21 12.67 -14.09 -7.79
N ARG A 22 12.20 -13.76 -9.00
CA ARG A 22 10.92 -13.10 -9.27
C ARG A 22 10.09 -13.97 -10.21
N PHE A 23 8.78 -13.82 -10.17
CA PHE A 23 7.86 -14.42 -11.15
C PHE A 23 7.66 -13.46 -12.33
N ILE A 24 7.54 -13.98 -13.54
CA ILE A 24 7.16 -13.23 -14.73
C ILE A 24 6.21 -14.05 -15.62
N ALA A 25 5.15 -13.42 -16.11
CA ALA A 25 4.27 -13.95 -17.14
C ALA A 25 4.07 -12.90 -18.24
N ALA A 26 4.10 -13.32 -19.50
CA ALA A 26 3.85 -12.46 -20.65
C ALA A 26 2.40 -12.59 -21.12
N TYR A 27 1.81 -11.49 -21.57
CA TYR A 27 0.56 -11.48 -22.31
C TYR A 27 0.85 -11.24 -23.80
N LYS A 28 0.53 -12.22 -24.64
CA LYS A 28 0.66 -12.13 -26.11
C LYS A 28 -0.51 -12.86 -26.75
N ASN A 29 -0.95 -12.43 -27.92
CA ASN A 29 -2.00 -13.09 -28.71
C ASN A 29 -3.29 -13.36 -27.92
N GLY A 30 -3.66 -12.44 -27.01
CA GLY A 30 -4.91 -12.53 -26.26
C GLY A 30 -4.88 -13.33 -24.96
N SER A 31 -3.75 -13.91 -24.55
CA SER A 31 -3.67 -14.72 -23.33
C SER A 31 -2.38 -14.52 -22.53
N TRP A 32 -2.47 -14.78 -21.22
CA TRP A 32 -1.31 -14.86 -20.33
C TRP A 32 -0.62 -16.21 -20.49
N SER A 33 0.71 -16.21 -20.55
CA SER A 33 1.53 -17.41 -20.37
C SER A 33 1.35 -18.00 -18.96
N GLN A 34 1.79 -19.24 -18.76
CA GLN A 34 1.82 -19.87 -17.42
C GLN A 34 2.74 -19.17 -16.42
N GLY A 35 3.68 -18.37 -16.92
CA GLY A 35 4.72 -17.70 -16.17
C GLY A 35 5.81 -18.62 -15.64
N GLU A 36 6.89 -18.01 -15.17
CA GLU A 36 8.09 -18.69 -14.70
C GLU A 36 8.82 -17.89 -13.62
N LEU A 37 9.64 -18.58 -12.83
CA LEU A 37 10.58 -17.96 -11.89
C LEU A 37 11.91 -17.69 -12.58
N VAL A 38 12.40 -16.46 -12.46
CA VAL A 38 13.68 -16.02 -13.03
C VAL A 38 14.51 -15.27 -11.98
N SER A 39 15.83 -15.36 -12.10
CA SER A 39 16.79 -14.70 -11.19
C SER A 39 17.29 -13.34 -11.70
N GLU A 40 17.14 -13.08 -13.00
CA GLU A 40 17.47 -11.79 -13.60
C GLU A 40 16.44 -10.75 -13.16
N ASN A 41 16.88 -9.63 -12.58
CA ASN A 41 16.02 -8.56 -12.09
C ASN A 41 15.94 -7.35 -13.03
N ALA A 42 16.80 -7.29 -14.05
CA ALA A 42 16.68 -6.33 -15.13
C ALA A 42 15.59 -6.74 -16.13
N LEU A 43 14.91 -5.76 -16.70
CA LEU A 43 13.95 -5.95 -17.79
C LEU A 43 14.55 -5.37 -19.08
N GLN A 44 14.54 -6.17 -20.14
CA GLN A 44 14.83 -5.71 -21.50
C GLN A 44 13.51 -5.32 -22.15
N LEU A 45 13.37 -4.03 -22.47
CA LEU A 45 12.15 -3.46 -23.03
C LEU A 45 12.49 -2.79 -24.36
N SER A 46 11.56 -2.83 -25.32
CA SER A 46 11.63 -1.93 -26.47
C SER A 46 11.63 -0.48 -25.99
N GLU A 47 12.42 0.38 -26.62
CA GLU A 47 12.40 1.82 -26.36
C GLU A 47 11.02 2.43 -26.63
N GLY A 48 10.21 1.81 -27.50
CA GLY A 48 8.82 2.20 -27.78
C GLY A 48 7.80 1.63 -26.79
N SER A 49 8.20 1.05 -25.67
CA SER A 49 7.24 0.44 -24.73
C SER A 49 6.31 1.49 -24.11
N PRO A 50 4.97 1.31 -24.15
CA PRO A 50 4.02 2.30 -23.61
C PRO A 50 4.21 2.65 -22.13
N VAL A 51 4.77 1.75 -21.33
CA VAL A 51 5.15 2.05 -19.93
C VAL A 51 6.15 3.21 -19.83
N LEU A 52 7.07 3.36 -20.79
CA LEU A 52 8.13 4.37 -20.77
C LEU A 52 7.62 5.76 -21.18
N HIS A 53 6.57 5.83 -22.00
CA HIS A 53 6.10 7.08 -22.60
C HIS A 53 4.74 7.55 -22.07
N TYR A 54 3.83 6.62 -21.80
CA TYR A 54 2.42 6.92 -21.48
C TYR A 54 1.99 6.39 -20.10
N GLY A 55 2.93 5.84 -19.33
CA GLY A 55 2.69 5.39 -17.97
C GLY A 55 1.66 4.25 -17.86
N GLN A 56 1.53 3.42 -18.91
CA GLN A 56 0.59 2.28 -18.92
C GLN A 56 1.09 1.15 -17.98
N ALA A 57 0.95 1.39 -16.67
CA ALA A 57 1.44 0.53 -15.62
C ALA A 57 0.60 0.63 -14.34
N CYS A 58 0.37 -0.52 -13.70
CA CYS A 58 -0.25 -0.60 -12.38
C CYS A 58 0.52 -1.57 -11.48
N PHE A 59 0.33 -1.45 -10.16
CA PHE A 59 1.03 -2.30 -9.21
C PHE A 59 0.20 -2.58 -7.97
N GLU A 60 0.63 -3.58 -7.22
CA GLU A 60 0.09 -3.97 -5.92
C GLU A 60 1.16 -4.01 -4.83
N GLY A 61 0.70 -4.09 -3.58
CA GLY A 61 1.57 -4.18 -2.42
C GLY A 61 0.93 -4.98 -1.31
N LEU A 62 1.54 -6.11 -0.97
CA LEU A 62 1.10 -7.03 0.07
C LEU A 62 2.31 -7.58 0.83
N LYS A 63 2.06 -8.15 2.01
CA LYS A 63 3.11 -8.69 2.88
C LYS A 63 2.85 -10.16 3.18
N ALA A 64 3.93 -10.91 3.24
CA ALA A 64 3.98 -12.24 3.83
C ALA A 64 4.66 -12.17 5.20
N TYR A 65 4.05 -12.84 6.18
CA TYR A 65 4.55 -12.95 7.54
C TYR A 65 4.85 -14.41 7.86
N ARG A 66 5.91 -14.65 8.63
CA ARG A 66 6.18 -15.99 9.16
C ARG A 66 5.34 -16.22 10.41
N SER A 67 4.52 -17.26 10.42
CA SER A 67 3.78 -17.67 11.61
C SER A 67 4.69 -18.33 12.63
N GLN A 68 4.18 -18.51 13.86
CA GLN A 68 4.89 -19.27 14.90
C GLN A 68 5.24 -20.71 14.46
N LYS A 69 4.43 -21.31 13.57
CA LYS A 69 4.67 -22.65 13.00
C LYS A 69 5.64 -22.64 11.80
N GLY A 70 6.24 -21.49 11.49
CA GLY A 70 7.20 -21.34 10.40
C GLY A 70 6.58 -21.20 9.00
N LYS A 71 5.24 -21.22 8.90
CA LYS A 71 4.50 -21.08 7.62
C LYS A 71 4.45 -19.62 7.18
N ALA A 72 4.39 -19.39 5.87
CA ALA A 72 4.22 -18.04 5.33
C ALA A 72 2.73 -17.71 5.17
N LEU A 73 2.31 -16.58 5.73
CA LEU A 73 0.93 -16.10 5.73
C LEU A 73 0.82 -14.84 4.89
N LEU A 74 -0.02 -14.86 3.86
CA LEU A 74 -0.38 -13.70 3.06
C LEU A 74 -1.67 -13.06 3.59
N PHE A 75 -1.64 -11.75 3.78
CA PHE A 75 -2.80 -10.99 4.24
C PHE A 75 -3.65 -10.48 3.06
N ARG A 76 -4.90 -10.94 3.00
CA ARG A 76 -5.96 -10.57 2.04
C ARG A 76 -5.53 -10.53 0.56
N PRO A 77 -4.75 -11.50 0.05
CA PRO A 77 -4.19 -11.40 -1.30
C PRO A 77 -5.25 -11.39 -2.41
N LEU A 78 -6.45 -11.94 -2.18
CA LEU A 78 -7.57 -11.86 -3.13
C LEU A 78 -8.08 -10.43 -3.31
N GLU A 79 -8.06 -9.60 -2.26
CA GLU A 79 -8.42 -8.18 -2.39
C GLU A 79 -7.38 -7.42 -3.22
N ASN A 80 -6.09 -7.77 -3.10
CA ASN A 80 -5.04 -7.23 -3.95
C ASN A 80 -5.25 -7.64 -5.42
N ALA A 81 -5.56 -8.92 -5.67
CA ALA A 81 -5.83 -9.41 -7.03
C ALA A 81 -7.00 -8.65 -7.68
N LYS A 82 -8.11 -8.48 -6.97
CA LYS A 82 -9.28 -7.72 -7.44
C LYS A 82 -8.94 -6.26 -7.74
N ARG A 83 -8.19 -5.60 -6.86
CA ARG A 83 -7.79 -4.20 -7.08
C ARG A 83 -6.79 -4.05 -8.22
N LEU A 84 -5.91 -5.04 -8.44
CA LEU A 84 -5.05 -5.08 -9.62
C LEU A 84 -5.89 -5.19 -10.90
N GLN A 85 -6.93 -6.04 -10.92
CA GLN A 85 -7.83 -6.17 -12.06
C GLN A 85 -8.57 -4.86 -12.36
N THR A 86 -9.08 -4.16 -11.34
CA THR A 86 -9.69 -2.83 -11.50
C THR A 86 -8.69 -1.82 -12.07
N SER A 87 -7.44 -1.87 -11.61
CA SER A 87 -6.37 -0.99 -12.11
C SER A 87 -5.99 -1.30 -13.55
N CYS A 88 -5.93 -2.58 -13.93
CA CYS A 88 -5.74 -3.02 -15.31
C CYS A 88 -6.86 -2.51 -16.21
N GLU A 89 -8.12 -2.70 -15.81
CA GLU A 89 -9.29 -2.26 -16.57
C GLU A 89 -9.29 -0.76 -16.82
N ARG A 90 -8.97 0.05 -15.80
CA ARG A 90 -8.89 1.51 -15.93
C ARG A 90 -7.86 1.98 -16.95
N LEU A 91 -6.78 1.21 -17.13
CA LEU A 91 -5.68 1.49 -18.06
C LEU A 91 -5.75 0.66 -19.36
N LEU A 92 -6.87 0.00 -19.64
CA LEU A 92 -7.06 -0.86 -20.81
C LEU A 92 -6.01 -1.97 -20.93
N MET A 93 -5.57 -2.53 -19.80
CA MET A 93 -4.63 -3.64 -19.72
C MET A 93 -5.38 -4.97 -19.48
N PRO A 94 -4.85 -6.11 -19.94
CA PRO A 94 -5.43 -7.42 -19.64
C PRO A 94 -5.49 -7.67 -18.14
N LYS A 95 -6.62 -8.20 -17.68
CA LYS A 95 -6.83 -8.60 -16.28
C LYS A 95 -5.96 -9.83 -15.97
N VAL A 96 -5.27 -9.81 -14.83
CA VAL A 96 -4.60 -10.98 -14.26
C VAL A 96 -5.64 -11.73 -13.43
N SER A 97 -5.86 -13.02 -13.68
CA SER A 97 -6.82 -13.81 -12.90
C SER A 97 -6.38 -13.91 -11.44
N GLU A 98 -7.34 -14.08 -10.52
CA GLU A 98 -7.02 -14.28 -9.10
C GLU A 98 -6.12 -15.50 -8.89
N GLU A 99 -6.34 -16.57 -9.67
CA GLU A 99 -5.52 -17.77 -9.68
C GLU A 99 -4.06 -17.49 -10.08
N LEU A 100 -3.83 -16.80 -11.21
CA LEU A 100 -2.48 -16.46 -11.66
C LEU A 100 -1.77 -15.54 -10.67
N PHE A 101 -2.50 -14.58 -10.09
CA PHE A 101 -1.97 -13.69 -9.07
C PHE A 101 -1.51 -14.45 -7.82
N LEU A 102 -2.37 -15.34 -7.29
CA LEU A 102 -2.05 -16.15 -6.12
C LEU A 102 -0.92 -17.14 -6.38
N LYS A 103 -0.93 -17.81 -7.53
CA LYS A 103 0.16 -18.69 -7.98
C LYS A 103 1.49 -17.95 -7.97
N ALA A 104 1.56 -16.79 -8.62
CA ALA A 104 2.77 -15.98 -8.70
C ALA A 104 3.27 -15.54 -7.32
N CYS A 105 2.38 -15.08 -6.44
CA CYS A 105 2.76 -14.69 -5.08
C CYS A 105 3.29 -15.89 -4.27
N ALA A 106 2.63 -17.04 -4.35
CA ALA A 106 3.03 -18.25 -3.65
C ALA A 106 4.39 -18.77 -4.15
N GLU A 107 4.61 -18.84 -5.46
CA GLU A 107 5.88 -19.28 -6.06
C GLU A 107 7.04 -18.37 -5.65
N VAL A 108 6.85 -17.04 -5.68
CA VAL A 108 7.87 -16.07 -5.25
C VAL A 108 8.21 -16.27 -3.76
N ILE A 109 7.21 -16.47 -2.90
CA ILE A 109 7.48 -16.71 -1.47
C ILE A 109 8.24 -18.01 -1.26
N LYS A 110 7.84 -19.10 -1.93
CA LYS A 110 8.52 -20.41 -1.85
C LYS A 110 9.96 -20.34 -2.33
N ALA A 111 10.20 -19.67 -3.46
CA ALA A 111 11.54 -19.53 -4.04
C ALA A 111 12.46 -18.62 -3.20
N ASN A 112 11.90 -17.75 -2.35
CA ASN A 112 12.63 -16.78 -1.54
C ASN A 112 12.45 -17.01 -0.03
N GLN A 113 12.19 -18.24 0.42
CA GLN A 113 11.90 -18.56 1.83
C GLN A 113 12.98 -18.07 2.82
N LYS A 114 14.24 -18.04 2.40
CA LYS A 114 15.35 -17.54 3.23
C LYS A 114 15.24 -16.03 3.52
N TRP A 115 14.58 -15.27 2.64
CA TRP A 115 14.33 -13.84 2.80
C TRP A 115 13.08 -13.53 3.62
N LEU A 116 12.26 -14.54 3.94
CA LEU A 116 11.11 -14.36 4.81
C LEU A 116 11.56 -14.19 6.26
N ALA A 117 11.27 -13.01 6.80
CA ALA A 117 11.71 -12.59 8.12
C ALA A 117 11.38 -13.61 9.23
N PRO A 118 12.24 -13.74 10.26
CA PRO A 118 11.92 -14.53 11.44
C PRO A 118 10.64 -14.03 12.13
N TYR A 119 9.89 -14.95 12.74
CA TYR A 119 8.71 -14.60 13.53
C TYR A 119 9.09 -13.63 14.66
N LYS A 120 8.23 -12.63 14.91
CA LYS A 120 8.45 -11.53 15.88
C LYS A 120 9.71 -10.68 15.69
N SER A 121 10.36 -10.74 14.52
CA SER A 121 11.48 -9.83 14.21
C SER A 121 11.06 -8.37 13.99
N GLY A 122 9.77 -8.10 13.81
CA GLY A 122 9.25 -6.80 13.38
C GLY A 122 9.35 -6.54 11.87
N ALA A 123 9.97 -7.45 11.12
CA ALA A 123 10.08 -7.40 9.68
C ALA A 123 9.09 -8.36 8.98
N SER A 124 8.94 -8.17 7.68
CA SER A 124 8.06 -8.95 6.80
C SER A 124 8.68 -9.11 5.42
N LEU A 125 8.18 -10.03 4.61
CA LEU A 125 8.52 -10.09 3.19
C LEU A 125 7.47 -9.32 2.40
N TYR A 126 7.83 -8.18 1.82
CA TYR A 126 6.93 -7.41 0.99
C TYR A 126 6.96 -7.91 -0.44
N LEU A 127 5.80 -8.15 -1.04
CA LEU A 127 5.63 -8.53 -2.42
C LEU A 127 5.18 -7.31 -3.24
N ARG A 128 5.73 -7.18 -4.44
CA ARG A 128 5.39 -6.16 -5.44
C ARG A 128 4.95 -6.84 -6.75
N PRO A 129 3.67 -7.20 -6.87
CA PRO A 129 3.06 -7.52 -8.15
C PRO A 129 2.90 -6.25 -8.99
N PHE A 130 3.15 -6.30 -10.29
CA PHE A 130 2.88 -5.19 -11.20
C PHE A 130 2.65 -5.65 -12.64
N VAL A 131 1.92 -4.83 -13.40
CA VAL A 131 1.63 -5.04 -14.82
C VAL A 131 2.10 -3.83 -15.61
N ILE A 132 2.80 -4.05 -16.72
CA ILE A 132 3.31 -2.99 -17.61
C ILE A 132 2.99 -3.30 -19.07
N GLY A 133 2.59 -2.29 -19.84
CA GLY A 133 2.49 -2.35 -21.30
C GLY A 133 3.85 -2.26 -21.96
N VAL A 134 4.17 -3.20 -22.85
CA VAL A 134 5.48 -3.35 -23.50
C VAL A 134 5.35 -3.56 -25.01
N GLY A 135 6.48 -3.51 -25.71
CA GLY A 135 6.57 -3.75 -27.16
C GLY A 135 6.61 -2.46 -27.98
N ASP A 136 6.87 -2.58 -29.28
CA ASP A 136 7.08 -1.44 -30.17
C ASP A 136 5.79 -0.64 -30.39
N ASN A 137 5.72 0.58 -29.84
CA ASN A 137 4.56 1.45 -30.00
C ASN A 137 4.87 2.95 -29.75
N LEU A 138 4.64 3.80 -30.75
CA LEU A 138 4.77 5.27 -30.59
C LEU A 138 3.43 6.01 -30.59
N GLY A 139 2.31 5.31 -30.85
CA GLY A 139 0.98 5.92 -30.80
C GLY A 139 0.39 5.87 -29.39
N VAL A 140 -0.42 6.86 -29.01
CA VAL A 140 -1.17 6.81 -27.75
C VAL A 140 -2.34 5.81 -27.90
N LYS A 141 -2.06 4.54 -27.65
CA LYS A 141 -3.02 3.42 -27.64
C LYS A 141 -2.55 2.34 -26.65
N PRO A 142 -3.45 1.44 -26.21
CA PRO A 142 -3.04 0.32 -25.36
C PRO A 142 -1.95 -0.54 -26.02
N ALA A 143 -1.00 -1.02 -25.23
CA ALA A 143 0.02 -1.97 -25.69
C ALA A 143 -0.62 -3.24 -26.28
N SER A 144 0.06 -3.87 -27.22
CA SER A 144 -0.30 -5.20 -27.74
C SER A 144 0.25 -6.34 -26.88
N GLU A 145 1.28 -6.06 -26.07
CA GLU A 145 1.92 -7.02 -25.18
C GLU A 145 2.05 -6.44 -23.77
N TYR A 146 2.00 -7.31 -22.77
CA TYR A 146 2.12 -6.92 -21.36
C TYR A 146 2.99 -7.89 -20.59
N LEU A 147 3.60 -7.42 -19.51
CA LEU A 147 4.28 -8.28 -18.53
C LEU A 147 3.56 -8.16 -17.19
N PHE A 148 3.26 -9.30 -16.57
CA PHE A 148 2.88 -9.41 -15.17
C PHE A 148 4.08 -9.97 -14.39
N ILE A 149 4.55 -9.22 -13.40
CA ILE A 149 5.76 -9.55 -12.65
C ILE A 149 5.47 -9.47 -11.16
N VAL A 150 6.03 -10.40 -10.38
CA VAL A 150 6.01 -10.34 -8.92
C VAL A 150 7.42 -10.51 -8.41
N PHE A 151 7.96 -9.50 -7.71
CA PHE A 151 9.19 -9.66 -6.91
C PHE A 151 8.91 -9.44 -5.43
N CYS A 152 9.88 -9.76 -4.58
CA CYS A 152 9.79 -9.50 -3.16
C CYS A 152 11.06 -8.83 -2.61
N ALA A 153 10.94 -8.26 -1.41
CA ALA A 153 12.06 -7.75 -0.64
C ALA A 153 11.74 -7.84 0.87
N PRO A 154 12.71 -8.18 1.73
CA PRO A 154 12.53 -8.07 3.18
C PRO A 154 12.42 -6.59 3.56
N VAL A 155 11.43 -6.26 4.39
CA VAL A 155 11.19 -4.88 4.86
C VAL A 155 10.89 -4.87 6.35
N GLY A 156 11.34 -3.83 7.04
CA GLY A 156 10.96 -3.56 8.42
C GLY A 156 9.88 -2.48 8.51
N ALA A 157 9.86 -1.78 9.65
CA ALA A 157 8.94 -0.66 9.86
C ALA A 157 9.23 0.48 8.87
N TYR A 158 8.16 1.09 8.35
CA TYR A 158 8.29 2.18 7.37
C TYR A 158 8.95 3.42 7.99
N PHE A 159 8.53 3.81 9.18
CA PHE A 159 9.19 4.85 9.98
C PHE A 159 10.10 4.23 11.03
N LYS A 160 11.33 4.75 11.16
CA LYS A 160 12.23 4.36 12.25
C LYS A 160 11.54 4.60 13.60
N GLY A 161 11.49 3.56 14.44
CA GLY A 161 10.77 3.58 15.73
C GLY A 161 9.33 3.08 15.66
N GLY A 162 8.77 2.84 14.47
CA GLY A 162 7.42 2.29 14.30
C GLY A 162 6.34 3.18 14.91
N ILE A 163 5.30 2.55 15.47
CA ILE A 163 4.19 3.25 16.15
C ILE A 163 4.64 3.99 17.42
N GLU A 164 5.76 3.59 18.02
CA GLU A 164 6.31 4.13 19.27
C GLU A 164 7.07 5.47 19.09
N LYS A 165 7.27 5.94 17.85
CA LYS A 165 8.00 7.19 17.56
C LYS A 165 7.25 8.48 17.97
N GLY A 166 6.04 8.38 18.53
CA GLY A 166 5.27 9.54 18.98
C GLY A 166 4.55 10.31 17.87
N GLY A 167 4.23 9.64 16.76
CA GLY A 167 3.45 10.15 15.62
C GLY A 167 4.24 10.97 14.59
N ALA A 168 3.66 11.09 13.40
CA ALA A 168 4.18 11.87 12.28
C ALA A 168 3.42 13.19 12.13
N ARG A 169 4.10 14.20 11.58
CA ARG A 169 3.53 15.53 11.32
C ARG A 169 3.31 15.71 9.84
N PHE A 170 2.17 16.26 9.45
CA PHE A 170 1.82 16.47 8.06
C PHE A 170 1.37 17.91 7.80
N ILE A 171 1.49 18.36 6.57
CA ILE A 171 0.99 19.65 6.10
C ILE A 171 0.11 19.44 4.87
N THR A 172 -1.00 20.16 4.77
CA THR A 172 -1.82 20.12 3.54
C THR A 172 -1.06 20.72 2.36
N THR A 173 -1.24 20.15 1.17
CA THR A 173 -0.62 20.65 -0.05
C THR A 173 -1.62 21.34 -0.98
N ALA A 174 -1.13 22.28 -1.79
CA ALA A 174 -1.90 22.88 -2.89
C ALA A 174 -1.89 22.03 -4.17
N PHE A 175 -1.11 20.94 -4.20
CA PHE A 175 -1.02 20.03 -5.34
C PHE A 175 -2.00 18.87 -5.21
N ASP A 176 -2.44 18.34 -6.35
CA ASP A 176 -3.33 17.18 -6.41
C ASP A 176 -2.55 15.88 -6.69
N ARG A 177 -2.87 14.84 -5.95
CA ARG A 177 -2.40 13.46 -6.24
C ARG A 177 -3.10 12.90 -7.48
N ALA A 178 -4.37 13.24 -7.67
CA ALA A 178 -5.21 12.77 -8.75
C ALA A 178 -6.34 13.75 -9.03
N ALA A 179 -6.77 13.85 -10.29
CA ALA A 179 -7.96 14.62 -10.66
C ALA A 179 -9.27 13.92 -10.21
N PRO A 180 -10.40 14.64 -10.09
CA PRO A 180 -11.65 14.11 -9.52
C PRO A 180 -12.20 12.87 -10.26
N LYS A 181 -12.00 12.81 -11.58
CA LYS A 181 -12.40 11.69 -12.46
C LYS A 181 -11.19 11.01 -13.11
N GLY A 182 -10.02 11.16 -12.48
CA GLY A 182 -8.74 10.66 -12.99
C GLY A 182 -8.51 9.19 -12.64
N THR A 183 -7.30 8.90 -12.18
CA THR A 183 -6.82 7.57 -11.81
C THR A 183 -6.69 7.38 -10.29
N GLY A 184 -7.22 8.31 -9.49
CA GLY A 184 -7.09 8.31 -8.03
C GLY A 184 -7.57 7.01 -7.36
N GLY A 185 -8.73 6.51 -7.79
CA GLY A 185 -9.34 5.26 -7.29
C GLY A 185 -8.67 3.95 -7.76
N VAL A 186 -7.55 4.00 -8.50
CA VAL A 186 -6.77 2.83 -8.94
C VAL A 186 -5.29 2.97 -8.62
N LYS A 187 -4.54 1.85 -8.58
CA LYS A 187 -3.15 1.83 -8.12
C LYS A 187 -2.15 1.87 -9.28
N VAL A 188 -1.96 3.07 -9.85
CA VAL A 188 -1.14 3.29 -11.05
C VAL A 188 0.05 4.20 -10.77
N GLY A 189 1.12 4.07 -11.54
CA GLY A 189 2.37 4.83 -11.33
C GLY A 189 2.20 6.35 -11.44
N GLY A 190 1.34 6.83 -12.34
CA GLY A 190 1.11 8.27 -12.55
C GLY A 190 0.65 9.03 -11.30
N ASN A 191 -0.16 8.38 -10.46
CA ASN A 191 -0.59 8.93 -9.17
C ASN A 191 0.57 9.23 -8.21
N TYR A 192 1.64 8.42 -8.28
CA TYR A 192 2.83 8.57 -7.43
C TYR A 192 3.83 9.54 -8.08
N ALA A 193 3.89 9.60 -9.41
CA ALA A 193 4.69 10.61 -10.10
C ALA A 193 4.18 12.03 -9.75
N ALA A 194 2.86 12.22 -9.73
CA ALA A 194 2.23 13.49 -9.34
C ALA A 194 2.50 13.89 -7.87
N SER A 195 2.77 12.92 -6.99
CA SER A 195 2.96 13.19 -5.56
C SER A 195 4.37 13.66 -5.18
N LEU A 196 5.38 13.40 -6.02
CA LEU A 196 6.80 13.59 -5.65
C LEU A 196 7.16 15.03 -5.25
N LEU A 197 6.67 16.02 -6.00
CA LEU A 197 6.99 17.43 -5.72
C LEU A 197 6.35 17.90 -4.41
N ALA A 198 5.09 17.54 -4.18
CA ALA A 198 4.37 17.89 -2.96
C ALA A 198 5.05 17.30 -1.70
N HIS A 199 5.46 16.03 -1.79
CA HIS A 199 6.23 15.37 -0.73
C HIS A 199 7.56 16.10 -0.44
N LYS A 200 8.32 16.44 -1.49
CA LYS A 200 9.57 17.18 -1.35
C LYS A 200 9.36 18.52 -0.63
N ILE A 201 8.35 19.29 -1.04
CA ILE A 201 8.04 20.59 -0.44
C ILE A 201 7.65 20.44 1.04
N ALA A 202 6.84 19.44 1.39
CA ALA A 202 6.46 19.18 2.78
C ALA A 202 7.66 18.80 3.65
N THR A 203 8.55 17.95 3.15
CA THR A 203 9.76 17.52 3.88
C THR A 203 10.78 18.64 4.03
N GLU A 204 10.94 19.51 3.02
CA GLU A 204 11.76 20.74 3.13
C GLU A 204 11.22 21.73 4.17
N GLN A 205 9.91 21.70 4.45
CA GLN A 205 9.28 22.46 5.54
C GLN A 205 9.32 21.75 6.91
N GLY A 206 9.93 20.56 6.98
CA GLY A 206 10.10 19.82 8.23
C GLY A 206 8.94 18.91 8.62
N TYR A 207 7.99 18.65 7.73
CA TYR A 207 6.92 17.66 7.91
C TYR A 207 7.36 16.27 7.38
N ASP A 208 6.72 15.20 7.83
CA ASP A 208 7.05 13.83 7.38
C ASP A 208 6.47 13.53 5.98
N ASP A 209 5.32 14.12 5.63
CA ASP A 209 4.71 14.10 4.29
C ASP A 209 3.62 15.20 4.15
N CYS A 210 2.94 15.23 3.01
CA CYS A 210 1.77 16.10 2.79
C CYS A 210 0.42 15.37 2.89
N ILE A 211 -0.64 16.14 3.16
CA ILE A 211 -2.04 15.72 3.01
C ILE A 211 -2.64 16.30 1.74
N TYR A 212 -3.24 15.44 0.94
CA TYR A 212 -4.02 15.81 -0.24
C TYR A 212 -5.46 16.11 0.16
N LEU A 213 -5.96 17.24 -0.33
CA LEU A 213 -7.37 17.59 -0.23
C LEU A 213 -8.09 17.19 -1.51
N ASP A 214 -9.42 17.29 -1.52
CA ASP A 214 -10.21 16.97 -2.70
C ASP A 214 -9.84 17.91 -3.86
N PRO A 215 -9.61 17.36 -5.07
CA PRO A 215 -9.08 18.12 -6.21
C PRO A 215 -10.12 19.06 -6.86
N THR A 216 -11.33 19.17 -6.29
CA THR A 216 -12.39 20.05 -6.84
C THR A 216 -12.50 21.33 -6.03
N THR A 217 -12.48 21.23 -4.72
CA THR A 217 -12.74 22.35 -3.80
C THR A 217 -11.59 22.63 -2.84
N HIS A 218 -10.66 21.68 -2.65
CA HIS A 218 -9.58 21.77 -1.67
C HIS A 218 -10.11 22.06 -0.26
N THR A 219 -11.24 21.45 0.12
CA THR A 219 -11.87 21.64 1.43
C THR A 219 -11.97 20.35 2.24
N LYS A 220 -11.82 19.19 1.61
CA LYS A 220 -12.02 17.88 2.23
C LYS A 220 -10.74 17.06 2.20
N ILE A 221 -10.44 16.33 3.27
CA ILE A 221 -9.28 15.44 3.33
C ILE A 221 -9.52 14.21 2.45
N GLU A 222 -8.52 13.82 1.66
CA GLU A 222 -8.55 12.57 0.89
C GLU A 222 -7.48 11.57 1.35
N GLU A 223 -6.19 11.90 1.19
CA GLU A 223 -5.09 10.97 1.48
C GLU A 223 -3.91 11.65 2.18
N VAL A 224 -3.15 10.86 2.94
CA VAL A 224 -1.95 11.28 3.66
C VAL A 224 -0.75 10.64 2.97
N GLY A 225 -0.04 11.41 2.14
CA GLY A 225 0.98 10.89 1.24
C GLY A 225 0.40 9.79 0.33
N ALA A 226 0.89 8.56 0.50
CA ALA A 226 0.43 7.37 -0.22
C ALA A 226 -0.45 6.42 0.65
N ALA A 227 -1.05 6.94 1.72
CA ALA A 227 -1.88 6.19 2.67
C ALA A 227 -3.25 6.85 2.85
N ASN A 228 -4.25 6.07 3.31
CA ASN A 228 -5.57 6.64 3.62
C ASN A 228 -5.59 7.24 5.02
N PHE A 229 -6.32 8.34 5.18
CA PHE A 229 -6.61 8.98 6.47
C PHE A 229 -7.69 8.23 7.26
N PHE A 230 -7.60 8.22 8.57
CA PHE A 230 -8.72 8.02 9.47
C PHE A 230 -8.60 8.93 10.70
N GLY A 231 -9.73 9.29 11.29
CA GLY A 231 -9.82 10.01 12.54
C GLY A 231 -10.67 9.25 13.56
N ILE A 232 -10.33 9.35 14.83
CA ILE A 232 -11.14 8.86 15.95
C ILE A 232 -11.70 10.07 16.69
N THR A 233 -13.03 10.18 16.75
CA THR A 233 -13.71 11.29 17.43
C THR A 233 -13.65 11.16 18.95
N HIS A 234 -13.94 12.25 19.68
CA HIS A 234 -13.98 12.23 21.14
C HIS A 234 -15.00 11.22 21.71
N ASP A 235 -16.12 10.98 21.02
CA ASP A 235 -17.14 9.96 21.33
C ASP A 235 -16.77 8.56 20.79
N SER A 236 -15.53 8.36 20.34
CA SER A 236 -14.98 7.07 19.91
C SER A 236 -15.66 6.48 18.66
N ALA A 237 -15.91 7.31 17.64
CA ALA A 237 -16.25 6.86 16.30
C ALA A 237 -14.99 6.83 15.40
N PHE A 238 -14.86 5.81 14.57
CA PHE A 238 -13.87 5.73 13.49
C PHE A 238 -14.45 6.35 12.22
N ILE A 239 -13.85 7.43 11.74
CA ILE A 239 -14.28 8.14 10.53
C ILE A 239 -13.16 8.12 9.51
N THR A 240 -13.47 7.82 8.25
CA THR A 240 -12.50 7.85 7.15
C THR A 240 -13.10 8.50 5.89
N PRO A 241 -12.29 9.17 5.06
CA PRO A 241 -12.81 9.85 3.88
C PRO A 241 -13.39 8.92 2.81
N HIS A 242 -14.50 9.35 2.21
CA HIS A 242 -15.11 8.74 1.03
C HIS A 242 -15.05 9.69 -0.17
N SER A 243 -14.38 9.28 -1.24
CA SER A 243 -14.33 10.01 -2.51
C SER A 243 -13.92 9.08 -3.66
N PRO A 244 -14.41 9.26 -4.90
CA PRO A 244 -13.99 8.49 -6.06
C PRO A 244 -12.48 8.62 -6.40
N SER A 245 -11.83 9.70 -5.98
CA SER A 245 -10.38 9.92 -6.18
C SER A 245 -9.50 9.26 -5.11
N ILE A 246 -10.08 8.65 -4.07
CA ILE A 246 -9.33 7.95 -3.04
C ILE A 246 -9.06 6.50 -3.46
N LEU A 247 -7.82 6.05 -3.30
CA LEU A 247 -7.46 4.66 -3.52
C LEU A 247 -8.10 3.77 -2.44
N PRO A 248 -8.95 2.79 -2.77
CA PRO A 248 -9.55 1.88 -1.78
C PRO A 248 -8.48 0.99 -1.12
N SER A 249 -7.97 1.41 0.05
CA SER A 249 -6.99 0.64 0.80
C SER A 249 -7.60 -0.59 1.45
N ILE A 250 -6.91 -1.72 1.29
CA ILE A 250 -7.25 -2.98 1.96
C ILE A 250 -7.03 -2.83 3.47
N THR A 251 -6.01 -2.08 3.90
CA THR A 251 -5.76 -1.77 5.31
C THR A 251 -6.91 -0.97 5.89
N ARG A 252 -7.36 0.11 5.22
CA ARG A 252 -8.51 0.91 5.68
C ARG A 252 -9.76 0.05 5.85
N LYS A 253 -10.10 -0.76 4.82
CA LYS A 253 -11.23 -1.69 4.88
C LYS A 253 -11.11 -2.66 6.07
N SER A 254 -9.92 -3.19 6.33
CA SER A 254 -9.69 -4.07 7.48
C SER A 254 -9.84 -3.34 8.81
N LEU A 255 -9.31 -2.12 8.95
CA LEU A 255 -9.46 -1.34 10.17
C LEU A 255 -10.92 -0.98 10.47
N MET A 256 -11.71 -0.66 9.45
CA MET A 256 -13.15 -0.43 9.60
C MET A 256 -13.88 -1.66 10.16
N VAL A 257 -13.54 -2.86 9.67
CA VAL A 257 -14.09 -4.13 10.20
C VAL A 257 -13.68 -4.33 11.65
N LEU A 258 -12.39 -4.20 11.98
CA LEU A 258 -11.89 -4.40 13.35
C LEU A 258 -12.43 -3.36 14.34
N ALA A 259 -12.53 -2.09 13.92
CA ALA A 259 -13.13 -1.03 14.71
C ALA A 259 -14.58 -1.36 15.08
N LYS A 260 -15.37 -1.81 14.11
CA LYS A 260 -16.78 -2.17 14.32
C LYS A 260 -16.94 -3.45 15.13
N GLU A 261 -16.24 -4.52 14.74
CA GLU A 261 -16.50 -5.86 15.25
C GLU A 261 -15.74 -6.18 16.53
N CYS A 262 -14.51 -5.71 16.67
CA CYS A 262 -13.65 -6.00 17.83
C CYS A 262 -13.74 -4.89 18.88
N LEU A 263 -13.64 -3.62 18.46
CA LEU A 263 -13.63 -2.47 19.38
C LEU A 263 -15.02 -1.84 19.60
N LYS A 264 -16.05 -2.33 18.89
CA LYS A 264 -17.44 -1.86 18.99
C LYS A 264 -17.62 -0.35 18.76
N LEU A 265 -16.76 0.23 17.95
CA LEU A 265 -16.83 1.64 17.56
C LEU A 265 -17.91 1.85 16.50
N LYS A 266 -18.52 3.05 16.49
CA LYS A 266 -19.25 3.53 15.32
C LYS A 266 -18.25 3.71 14.18
N VAL A 267 -18.60 3.27 12.97
CA VAL A 267 -17.73 3.39 11.79
C VAL A 267 -18.47 4.15 10.71
N GLU A 268 -17.87 5.23 10.22
CA GLU A 268 -18.42 6.08 9.18
C GLU A 268 -17.41 6.29 8.05
N GLU A 269 -17.90 6.18 6.82
CA GLU A 269 -17.17 6.55 5.62
C GLU A 269 -17.94 7.72 4.99
N ARG A 270 -17.37 8.93 5.07
CA ARG A 270 -17.99 10.19 4.64
C ARG A 270 -16.95 11.22 4.23
N GLU A 271 -17.39 12.34 3.67
CA GLU A 271 -16.51 13.49 3.47
C GLU A 271 -16.08 14.08 4.83
N ILE A 272 -14.81 14.48 4.95
CA ILE A 272 -14.23 15.10 6.15
C ILE A 272 -13.70 16.46 5.75
N LEU A 273 -14.33 17.54 6.19
CA LEU A 273 -13.83 18.89 5.94
C LEU A 273 -12.50 19.14 6.70
N ILE A 274 -11.62 19.96 6.15
CA ILE A 274 -10.37 20.30 6.83
C ILE A 274 -10.62 21.03 8.16
N ASP A 275 -11.68 21.84 8.21
CA ASP A 275 -12.05 22.60 9.41
C ASP A 275 -12.68 21.75 10.53
N GLU A 276 -13.15 20.53 10.24
CA GLU A 276 -13.66 19.62 11.28
C GLU A 276 -12.56 18.78 11.95
N LEU A 277 -11.29 18.95 11.57
CA LEU A 277 -10.17 18.19 12.16
C LEU A 277 -10.11 18.28 13.69
N GLY A 278 -10.54 19.41 14.27
CA GLY A 278 -10.61 19.58 15.73
C GLY A 278 -11.62 18.67 16.45
N ALA A 279 -12.47 17.94 15.73
CA ALA A 279 -13.41 16.98 16.30
C ALA A 279 -12.77 15.59 16.58
N PHE A 280 -11.55 15.34 16.11
CA PHE A 280 -10.84 14.09 16.32
C PHE A 280 -9.87 14.20 17.50
N LYS A 281 -9.91 13.20 18.40
CA LYS A 281 -8.91 13.02 19.46
C LYS A 281 -7.65 12.30 18.99
N GLU A 282 -7.81 11.35 18.07
CA GLU A 282 -6.71 10.58 17.47
C GLU A 282 -6.83 10.67 15.95
N ALA A 283 -5.72 10.69 15.24
CA ALA A 283 -5.70 10.62 13.78
C ALA A 283 -4.60 9.66 13.32
N GLY A 284 -4.78 9.05 12.15
CA GLY A 284 -3.82 8.11 11.61
C GLY A 284 -3.85 7.99 10.09
N ALA A 285 -2.71 7.61 9.53
CA ALA A 285 -2.56 7.20 8.14
C ALA A 285 -2.41 5.68 8.08
N CYS A 286 -3.12 4.99 7.18
CA CYS A 286 -3.10 3.53 7.08
C CYS A 286 -2.83 3.00 5.67
N GLY A 287 -2.03 1.94 5.59
CA GLY A 287 -1.63 1.28 4.35
C GLY A 287 -0.66 0.13 4.59
N THR A 288 -0.45 -0.73 3.59
CA THR A 288 0.33 -1.99 3.74
C THR A 288 1.73 -1.80 4.32
N ALA A 289 2.45 -0.74 3.94
CA ALA A 289 3.85 -0.56 4.32
C ALA A 289 4.02 -0.31 5.82
N ALA A 290 3.26 0.62 6.39
CA ALA A 290 3.34 1.01 7.81
C ALA A 290 2.27 0.36 8.70
N ILE A 291 1.25 -0.28 8.12
CA ILE A 291 0.00 -0.69 8.78
C ILE A 291 -0.77 0.56 9.24
N ILE A 292 -0.31 1.20 10.33
CA ILE A 292 -0.79 2.50 10.81
C ILE A 292 0.41 3.38 11.14
N THR A 293 0.34 4.64 10.74
CA THR A 293 1.19 5.72 11.23
C THR A 293 0.31 6.69 12.01
N PRO A 294 0.47 6.82 13.33
CA PRO A 294 -0.23 7.83 14.11
C PRO A 294 0.12 9.23 13.60
N ILE A 295 -0.87 10.10 13.51
CA ILE A 295 -0.68 11.49 13.13
C ILE A 295 -0.65 12.32 14.41
N LYS A 296 0.46 13.01 14.66
CA LYS A 296 0.62 13.92 15.79
C LYS A 296 0.06 15.30 15.49
N GLU A 297 0.29 15.77 14.26
CA GLU A 297 -0.02 17.13 13.86
C GLU A 297 -0.42 17.18 12.38
N ILE A 298 -1.43 17.99 12.07
CA ILE A 298 -1.77 18.43 10.72
C ILE A 298 -1.76 19.95 10.68
N ALA A 299 -0.89 20.53 9.85
CA ALA A 299 -0.89 21.94 9.56
C ALA A 299 -1.70 22.25 8.28
N HIS A 300 -2.50 23.30 8.32
CA HIS A 300 -3.26 23.82 7.18
C HIS A 300 -3.34 25.35 7.26
N ASN A 301 -2.72 26.03 6.29
CA ASN A 301 -2.55 27.49 6.31
C ASN A 301 -1.95 27.93 7.66
N ASP A 302 -2.58 28.89 8.34
CA ASP A 302 -2.14 29.40 9.65
C ASP A 302 -2.66 28.56 10.85
N LYS A 303 -3.37 27.45 10.59
CA LYS A 303 -3.91 26.56 11.63
C LYS A 303 -3.05 25.31 11.79
N SER A 304 -2.94 24.82 13.03
CA SER A 304 -2.37 23.52 13.35
C SER A 304 -3.34 22.74 14.24
N TYR A 305 -3.54 21.47 13.90
CA TYR A 305 -4.40 20.53 14.61
C TYR A 305 -3.53 19.44 15.22
N SER A 306 -3.63 19.25 16.54
CA SER A 306 -2.85 18.25 17.28
C SER A 306 -3.73 17.10 17.75
N PHE A 307 -3.17 15.88 17.76
CA PHE A 307 -3.88 14.66 18.14
C PHE A 307 -3.05 13.83 19.12
N GLU A 308 -3.70 12.93 19.86
CA GLU A 308 -3.04 11.91 20.67
C GLU A 308 -2.30 10.91 19.75
N ALA A 309 -0.98 10.79 19.92
CA ALA A 309 -0.14 9.98 19.04
C ALA A 309 1.01 9.24 19.78
N PRO A 310 0.99 7.89 19.84
CA PRO A 310 -0.14 7.03 19.49
C PRO A 310 -1.28 7.18 20.51
N GLY A 311 -2.50 7.39 20.01
CA GLY A 311 -3.70 7.26 20.85
C GLY A 311 -4.04 5.80 21.15
N ASN A 312 -4.84 5.59 22.19
CA ASN A 312 -5.15 4.24 22.69
C ASN A 312 -5.92 3.39 21.65
N ILE A 313 -6.91 3.96 20.96
CA ILE A 313 -7.70 3.23 19.95
C ILE A 313 -6.82 2.89 18.73
N THR A 314 -6.00 3.84 18.30
CA THR A 314 -5.03 3.68 17.22
C THR A 314 -4.07 2.52 17.51
N LYS A 315 -3.55 2.45 18.75
CA LYS A 315 -2.66 1.36 19.17
C LYS A 315 -3.39 0.01 19.21
N GLN A 316 -4.60 -0.05 19.75
CA GLN A 316 -5.40 -1.29 19.77
C GLN A 316 -5.68 -1.81 18.36
N LEU A 317 -6.05 -0.92 17.43
CA LEU A 317 -6.28 -1.27 16.02
C LEU A 317 -5.01 -1.78 15.34
N TYR A 318 -3.86 -1.16 15.61
CA TYR A 318 -2.56 -1.61 15.09
C TYR A 318 -2.22 -3.01 15.60
N ASP A 319 -2.31 -3.22 16.92
CA ASP A 319 -1.96 -4.48 17.58
C ASP A 319 -2.88 -5.63 17.10
N LEU A 320 -4.19 -5.38 16.99
CA LEU A 320 -5.16 -6.35 16.46
C LEU A 320 -4.88 -6.73 15.00
N LEU A 321 -4.60 -5.75 14.14
CA LEU A 321 -4.34 -6.05 12.73
C LEU A 321 -3.02 -6.80 12.55
N LEU A 322 -1.99 -6.44 13.30
CA LEU A 322 -0.69 -7.11 13.27
C LEU A 322 -0.78 -8.54 13.81
N SER A 323 -1.50 -8.77 14.91
CA SER A 323 -1.68 -10.11 15.48
C SER A 323 -2.36 -11.06 14.49
N ILE A 324 -3.39 -10.58 13.77
CA ILE A 324 -4.05 -11.33 12.69
C ILE A 324 -3.07 -11.62 11.56
N GLN A 325 -2.32 -10.61 11.11
CA GLN A 325 -1.33 -10.77 10.03
C GLN A 325 -0.24 -11.80 10.36
N GLN A 326 0.13 -11.93 11.64
CA GLN A 326 1.11 -12.89 12.13
C GLN A 326 0.51 -14.26 12.49
N GLY A 327 -0.82 -14.41 12.41
CA GLY A 327 -1.53 -15.64 12.75
C GLY A 327 -1.62 -15.93 14.25
N GLU A 328 -1.51 -14.90 15.09
CA GLU A 328 -1.63 -15.00 16.56
C GLU A 328 -3.08 -14.93 17.04
N GLN A 329 -3.92 -14.26 16.24
CA GLN A 329 -5.35 -14.13 16.48
C GLN A 329 -6.14 -14.70 15.31
N GLU A 330 -7.32 -15.26 15.61
CA GLU A 330 -8.23 -15.73 14.57
C GLU A 330 -8.60 -14.58 13.64
N ALA A 331 -8.40 -14.80 12.34
CA ALA A 331 -8.71 -13.84 11.31
C ALA A 331 -10.17 -13.99 10.87
N PRO A 332 -10.84 -12.90 10.47
CA PRO A 332 -12.05 -13.02 9.68
C PRO A 332 -11.84 -13.92 8.47
N LYS A 333 -12.93 -14.56 8.01
CA LYS A 333 -12.89 -15.50 6.89
C LYS A 333 -12.19 -14.87 5.66
N ASP A 334 -11.37 -15.66 5.00
CA ASP A 334 -10.65 -15.32 3.76
C ASP A 334 -9.60 -14.19 3.93
N TRP A 335 -9.26 -13.79 5.16
CA TRP A 335 -8.23 -12.77 5.38
C TRP A 335 -6.80 -13.31 5.33
N ILE A 336 -6.60 -14.57 5.68
CA ILE A 336 -5.27 -15.19 5.70
C ILE A 336 -5.23 -16.30 4.67
N PHE A 337 -4.25 -16.22 3.79
CA PHE A 337 -3.89 -17.28 2.85
C PHE A 337 -2.55 -17.89 3.29
N GLU A 338 -2.57 -19.15 3.71
CA GLU A 338 -1.35 -19.89 4.02
C GLU A 338 -0.68 -20.35 2.71
N VAL A 339 0.59 -20.01 2.53
CA VAL A 339 1.39 -20.51 1.40
C VAL A 339 1.80 -21.94 1.71
N GLY A 340 1.25 -22.90 0.95
CA GLY A 340 1.47 -24.33 1.11
C GLY A 340 2.88 -24.82 0.83
#